data_AF-A0A6V7L4F0-F1
#
_entry.id   AF-A0A6V7L4F0-F1
#
_cell.length_a   1.000
_cell.length_b   1.000
_cell.length_c   1.000
_cell.angle_alpha   90.00
_cell.angle_beta   90.00
_cell.angle_gamma   90.00
#
_symmetry.space_group_name_H-M   'P 1'
#
loop_
_entity.id
_entity.type
_entity.pdbx_description
1 polymer ?
#
loop_
_entity_poly.entity_id
_entity_poly.type
_entity_poly.pdbx_seq_one_letter_code
_entity_poly.pdbx_strand_id
1 'polypeptide(L)' 'DKNQKKSQKVLTELENIDDDCDEHDIAFVKIDDDEEAKEYGIDNLPAIVLFERGIPHIYE' A
#
# COMPACT_ATOMS: atom_id res chain seq x y z
N ASP A 1 20.26 -8.73 12.75
CA ASP A 1 19.13 -9.16 13.60
C ASP A 1 18.24 -8.08 14.25
N LYS A 2 18.40 -6.78 13.99
CA LYS A 2 17.48 -5.73 14.52
C LYS A 2 16.39 -5.28 13.54
N ASN A 3 16.46 -5.70 12.27
CA ASN A 3 15.47 -5.33 11.24
C ASN A 3 14.20 -6.19 11.25
N GLN A 4 14.21 -7.39 11.85
CA GLN A 4 13.02 -8.26 11.82
C GLN A 4 11.83 -7.70 12.60
N LYS A 5 12.03 -7.10 13.78
CA LYS A 5 10.88 -6.68 14.63
C LYS A 5 10.10 -5.51 14.05
N LYS A 6 10.75 -4.58 13.34
CA LYS A 6 10.06 -3.47 12.68
C LYS A 6 9.34 -3.96 11.43
N SER A 7 10.00 -4.76 10.60
CA SER A 7 9.38 -5.36 9.42
C SER A 7 8.19 -6.25 9.78
N GLN A 8 8.29 -7.07 10.84
CA GLN A 8 7.19 -7.92 11.28
C GLN A 8 5.97 -7.10 11.70
N LYS A 9 6.17 -5.99 12.43
CA LYS A 9 5.07 -5.11 12.81
C LYS A 9 4.39 -4.49 11.60
N VAL A 10 5.18 -3.95 10.66
CA VAL A 10 4.63 -3.36 9.42
C VAL A 10 3.84 -4.39 8.62
N LEU A 11 4.34 -5.63 8.53
CA LEU A 11 3.62 -6.73 7.87
C LEU A 11 2.31 -7.07 8.57
N THR A 12 2.30 -7.15 9.90
CA THR A 12 1.06 -7.42 10.66
C THR A 12 0.03 -6.30 10.51
N GLU A 13 0.45 -5.03 10.54
CA GLU A 13 -0.48 -3.92 10.29
C GLU A 13 -1.02 -3.94 8.84
N LEU A 14 -0.19 -4.33 7.87
CA LEU A 14 -0.63 -4.50 6.47
C LEU A 14 -1.64 -5.64 6.32
N GLU A 15 -1.44 -6.78 6.99
CA GLU A 15 -2.42 -7.87 7.00
C GLU A 15 -3.75 -7.44 7.62
N ASN A 16 -3.73 -6.66 8.71
CA ASN A 16 -4.96 -6.11 9.28
C ASN A 16 -5.69 -5.18 8.30
N ILE A 17 -4.96 -4.36 7.53
CA ILE A 17 -5.57 -3.47 6.53
C ILE A 17 -6.16 -4.27 5.36
N ASP A 18 -5.49 -5.33 4.91
CA ASP A 18 -5.97 -6.23 3.85
C ASP A 18 -7.30 -6.88 4.25
N ASP A 19 -7.36 -7.45 5.47
CA ASP A 19 -8.57 -8.04 6.02
C ASP A 19 -9.73 -7.02 6.13
N ASP A 20 -9.45 -5.80 6.63
CA ASP A 20 -10.44 -4.72 6.71
C ASP A 20 -10.92 -4.29 5.30
N CYS A 21 -10.02 -4.23 4.31
CA CYS A 21 -10.36 -3.87 2.94
C CYS A 21 -11.27 -4.92 2.28
N ASP A 22 -11.02 -6.21 2.55
CA ASP A 22 -11.87 -7.31 2.09
C ASP A 22 -13.30 -7.22 2.65
N GLU A 23 -13.47 -6.82 3.92
CA GLU A 23 -14.80 -6.58 4.51
C GLU A 23 -15.56 -5.42 3.83
N HIS A 24 -14.82 -4.48 3.24
CA HIS A 24 -15.34 -3.30 2.55
C HIS A 24 -15.47 -3.46 1.03
N ASP A 25 -15.20 -4.64 0.47
CA ASP A 25 -15.17 -4.91 -0.99
C ASP A 25 -14.15 -3.99 -1.71
N ILE A 26 -13.05 -3.66 -1.03
CA ILE A 26 -11.96 -2.84 -1.56
C ILE A 26 -10.83 -3.78 -1.97
N ALA A 27 -10.51 -3.81 -3.26
CA ALA A 27 -9.39 -4.61 -3.75
C ALA A 27 -8.04 -4.01 -3.30
N PHE A 28 -7.35 -4.71 -2.41
CA PHE A 28 -5.97 -4.37 -2.05
C PHE A 28 -4.99 -4.99 -3.05
N VAL A 29 -4.24 -4.15 -3.76
CA VAL A 29 -3.27 -4.61 -4.78
C VAL A 29 -1.86 -4.17 -4.42
N LYS A 30 -0.89 -5.05 -4.68
CA LYS A 30 0.53 -4.75 -4.58
C LYS A 30 1.11 -4.56 -5.96
N ILE A 31 1.74 -3.41 -6.18
CA ILE A 31 2.43 -3.07 -7.42
C ILE A 31 3.92 -3.00 -7.12
N ASP A 32 4.72 -3.65 -7.96
CA ASP A 32 6.20 -3.62 -7.94
C ASP A 32 6.68 -3.12 -9.31
N ASP A 33 6.21 -1.92 -9.67
CA ASP A 33 6.50 -1.25 -10.94
C ASP A 33 6.92 0.20 -10.66
N ASP A 34 8.23 0.44 -10.74
CA ASP A 34 8.83 1.75 -10.52
C ASP A 34 8.49 2.77 -11.62
N GLU A 35 8.17 2.30 -12.84
CA GLU A 35 7.80 3.18 -13.95
C GLU A 35 6.38 3.71 -13.75
N GLU A 36 5.43 2.81 -13.43
CA GLU A 36 4.05 3.17 -13.11
C GLU A 36 3.98 4.08 -11.87
N ALA A 37 4.77 3.80 -10.84
CA ALA A 37 4.83 4.64 -9.64
C ALA A 37 5.23 6.10 -9.98
N LYS A 38 6.22 6.28 -10.86
CA LYS A 38 6.62 7.61 -11.34
C LYS A 38 5.55 8.29 -12.19
N GLU A 39 4.81 7.52 -13.00
CA GLU A 39 3.71 8.07 -13.81
C GLU A 39 2.59 8.64 -12.92
N TYR A 40 2.33 8.04 -11.76
CA TYR A 40 1.43 8.59 -10.73
C TYR A 40 2.06 9.68 -9.84
N GLY A 41 3.33 10.03 -10.05
CA GLY A 41 4.02 11.04 -9.24
C GLY A 41 4.45 10.56 -7.86
N ILE A 42 4.64 9.24 -7.68
CA ILE A 42 5.13 8.64 -6.44
C ILE A 42 6.66 8.63 -6.48
N ASP A 43 7.28 9.60 -5.81
CA ASP A 43 8.75 9.71 -5.74
C ASP A 43 9.37 8.85 -4.63
N ASN A 44 8.59 8.49 -3.61
CA ASN A 44 9.05 7.76 -2.44
C ASN A 44 8.24 6.48 -2.23
N LEU A 45 8.95 5.35 -2.12
CA LEU A 45 8.37 4.06 -1.79
C LEU A 45 8.79 3.63 -0.37
N PRO A 46 7.95 2.84 0.35
CA PRO A 46 6.61 2.40 -0.04
C PRO A 46 5.57 3.53 0.06
N ALA A 47 4.57 3.52 -0.82
CA ALA A 47 3.43 4.43 -0.80
C ALA A 47 2.11 3.66 -0.92
N ILE A 48 1.03 4.21 -0.37
CA ILE A 48 -0.32 3.65 -0.49
C ILE A 48 -1.15 4.60 -1.35
N VAL A 49 -1.82 4.06 -2.36
CA VAL A 49 -2.72 4.81 -3.23
C VAL A 49 -4.11 4.18 -3.19
N LEU A 50 -5.12 4.97 -2.83
CA LEU A 50 -6.51 4.56 -2.90
C LEU A 50 -7.12 5.06 -4.20
N PHE A 51 -7.75 4.17 -4.95
CA PHE A 51 -8.51 4.53 -6.14
C PHE A 51 -10.00 4.56 -5.81
N GLU A 52 -10.54 5.75 -5.53
CA GLU A 52 -11.97 5.92 -5.31
C GLU A 52 -12.64 6.36 -6.62
N ARG A 53 -13.49 5.50 -7.20
CA ARG A 53 -14.21 5.79 -8.46
C ARG A 53 -13.27 6.21 -9.62
N GLY A 54 -12.06 5.65 -9.65
CA GLY A 54 -11.03 5.95 -10.65
C GLY A 54 -10.19 7.19 -10.35
N ILE A 55 -10.38 7.84 -9.20
CA ILE A 55 -9.58 8.97 -8.76
C ILE A 55 -8.48 8.46 -7.81
N PRO A 56 -7.19 8.66 -8.12
CA PRO A 56 -6.09 8.26 -7.25
C PRO A 56 -5.91 9.24 -6.08
N HIS A 57 -5.81 8.71 -4.87
CA HIS A 57 -5.50 9.42 -3.64
C HIS A 57 -4.25 8.82 -3.00
N ILE A 58 -3.16 9.58 -2.98
CA ILE A 58 -1.89 9.16 -2.36
C ILE A 58 -1.94 9.45 -0.86
N TYR A 59 -1.60 8.46 -0.05
CA TYR A 59 -1.48 8.57 1.40
C TYR A 59 0.01 8.65 1.79
N GLU A 60 0.39 9.68 2.54
CA GLU A 60 1.70 9.86 3.19
C GLU A 60 1.72 9.34 4.63
#